data_AF-A0A356HUB8-F1
#
_entry.id   AF-A0A356HUB8-F1
#
_cell.length_a   1.000
_cell.length_b   1.000
_cell.length_c   1.000
_cell.angle_alpha   90.00
_cell.angle_beta   90.00
_cell.angle_gamma   90.00
#
_symmetry.space_group_name_H-M   'P 1'
#
loop_
_entity.id
_entity.type
_entity.pdbx_description
1 polymer ?
#
loop_
_entity_poly.entity_id
_entity_poly.type
_entity_poly.pdbx_seq_one_letter_code
_entity_poly.pdbx_strand_id
1 'polypeptide(L)' 'MKVTGDMIVEDVLTKYPETLDVFVKQGHCFKLLANPVARKSLAKLVTIGTACKLHLIDLEKLLRELNEVVKKQK' A
#
# COMPACT_ATOMS: atom_id res chain seq x y z
N MET A 1 -6.92 -4.97 -13.18
CA MET A 1 -6.08 -5.76 -12.26
C MET A 1 -6.57 -5.53 -10.86
N LYS A 2 -6.40 -6.50 -9.95
CA LYS A 2 -6.85 -6.41 -8.55
C LYS A 2 -5.63 -6.44 -7.63
N VAL A 3 -5.53 -5.48 -6.72
CA VAL A 3 -4.51 -5.46 -5.65
C VAL A 3 -4.93 -6.45 -4.57
N THR A 4 -4.00 -7.29 -4.09
CA THR A 4 -4.21 -8.28 -3.03
C THR A 4 -3.22 -8.09 -1.89
N GLY A 5 -3.54 -8.62 -0.71
CA GLY A 5 -2.73 -8.47 0.50
C GLY A 5 -1.33 -9.12 0.40
N ASP A 6 -1.18 -10.12 -0.46
CA ASP A 6 0.08 -10.84 -0.68
C ASP A 6 1.06 -10.08 -1.58
N MET A 7 0.62 -8.99 -2.21
CA MET A 7 1.50 -8.16 -3.03
C MET A 7 2.46 -7.37 -2.16
N ILE A 8 3.70 -7.23 -2.66
CA ILE A 8 4.71 -6.36 -2.09
C ILE A 8 4.27 -4.91 -2.29
N VAL A 9 4.47 -4.08 -1.26
CA VAL A 9 4.03 -2.67 -1.29
C VAL A 9 4.74 -1.91 -2.42
N GLU A 10 6.03 -2.15 -2.65
CA GLU A 10 6.77 -1.54 -3.77
C GLU A 10 6.17 -1.89 -5.14
N ASP A 11 5.79 -3.15 -5.38
CA ASP A 11 5.24 -3.57 -6.67
C ASP A 11 3.93 -2.83 -6.98
N VAL A 12 3.09 -2.65 -5.95
CA VAL A 12 1.82 -1.93 -6.08
C VAL A 12 2.06 -0.45 -6.33
N LEU A 13 2.97 0.18 -5.59
CA LEU A 13 3.34 1.59 -5.78
C LEU A 13 4.02 1.86 -7.13
N THR A 14 4.77 0.89 -7.65
CA THR A 14 5.42 0.97 -8.96
C THR A 14 4.40 0.87 -10.10
N LYS A 15 3.41 -0.03 -9.97
CA LYS A 15 2.35 -0.21 -10.97
C LYS A 15 1.27 0.87 -10.90
N TYR A 16 0.97 1.35 -9.70
CA TYR A 16 -0.11 2.29 -9.40
C TYR A 16 0.39 3.38 -8.44
N PRO A 17 1.21 4.34 -8.90
CA PRO A 17 1.76 5.39 -8.05
C PRO A 17 0.70 6.22 -7.33
N GLU A 18 -0.51 6.32 -7.88
CA GLU A 18 -1.67 6.99 -7.29
C GLU A 18 -2.17 6.31 -5.99
N THR A 19 -1.85 5.03 -5.78
CA THR A 19 -2.22 4.31 -4.55
C THR A 19 -1.43 4.79 -3.33
N LEU A 20 -0.34 5.54 -3.52
CA LEU A 20 0.46 6.11 -2.44
C LEU A 20 -0.38 6.95 -1.48
N ASP A 21 -1.32 7.75 -2.01
CA ASP A 21 -2.19 8.61 -1.20
C ASP A 21 -3.10 7.77 -0.28
N VAL A 22 -3.61 6.63 -0.78
CA VAL A 22 -4.40 5.68 0.01
C VAL A 22 -3.54 5.08 1.12
N PHE A 23 -2.32 4.63 0.83
CA PHE A 23 -1.42 4.10 1.85
C PHE A 23 -1.15 5.13 2.95
N VAL A 24 -0.77 6.35 2.59
CA VAL A 24 -0.44 7.41 3.55
C VAL A 24 -1.65 7.80 4.42
N LYS A 25 -2.87 7.72 3.88
CA LYS A 25 -4.13 7.95 4.63
C LYS A 25 -4.43 6.88 5.68
N GLN A 26 -3.91 5.67 5.52
CA GLN A 26 -4.30 4.50 6.34
C GLN A 26 -3.53 4.38 7.65
N GLY A 27 -2.49 5.18 7.84
CA GLY A 27 -1.87 5.32 9.16
C GLY A 27 -0.43 5.80 9.15
N HIS A 28 0.12 5.93 10.35
CA HIS A 28 1.49 6.40 10.59
C HIS A 28 2.56 5.44 10.01
N CYS A 29 2.19 4.18 9.85
CA CYS A 29 3.04 3.09 9.38
C CYS A 29 3.45 3.28 7.92
N PHE A 30 2.51 3.75 7.11
CA PHE A 30 2.73 4.07 5.71
C PHE A 30 3.23 5.51 5.51
N LYS A 31 3.26 6.33 6.56
CA LYS A 31 3.86 7.68 6.51
C LYS A 31 5.36 7.62 6.22
N LEU A 32 6.04 6.55 6.63
CA LEU A 32 7.42 6.28 6.24
C LEU A 32 7.58 6.04 4.72
N LEU A 33 6.53 5.57 4.03
CA LEU A 33 6.55 5.43 2.57
C LEU A 33 6.52 6.78 1.83
N ALA A 34 6.11 7.86 2.49
CA ALA A 34 6.23 9.20 1.92
C ALA A 34 7.70 9.63 1.76
N ASN A 35 8.62 9.06 2.56
CA ASN A 35 10.04 9.26 2.35
C ASN A 35 10.55 8.28 1.27
N PRO A 36 11.08 8.78 0.14
CA PRO A 36 11.50 7.93 -0.97
C PRO A 36 12.64 6.97 -0.63
N VAL A 37 13.50 7.31 0.34
CA VAL A 37 14.60 6.45 0.80
C VAL A 37 14.05 5.29 1.62
N ALA A 38 13.21 5.58 2.61
CA ALA A 38 12.56 4.55 3.42
C ALA A 38 11.64 3.66 2.58
N ARG A 39 10.92 4.22 1.60
CA ARG A 39 10.12 3.49 0.63
C ARG A 39 10.95 2.46 -0.15
N LYS A 40 12.13 2.83 -0.67
CA LYS A 40 12.98 1.92 -1.43
C LYS A 40 13.52 0.74 -0.63
N SER A 41 13.60 0.86 0.70
CA SER A 41 14.10 -0.20 1.58
C SER A 41 12.97 -1.01 2.21
N LEU A 42 12.00 -0.36 2.85
CA LEU A 42 10.93 -1.05 3.60
C LEU A 42 9.84 -1.61 2.68
N ALA A 43 9.44 -0.88 1.63
CA ALA A 43 8.33 -1.31 0.78
C ALA A 43 8.63 -2.59 -0.02
N LYS A 44 9.91 -2.95 -0.15
CA LYS A 44 10.39 -4.19 -0.79
C LYS A 44 10.33 -5.41 0.11
N LEU A 45 10.34 -5.19 1.42
CA LEU A 45 10.53 -6.25 2.42
C LEU A 45 9.20 -6.73 3.02
N VAL A 46 8.11 -5.98 2.80
CA VAL A 46 6.80 -6.29 3.40
C VAL A 46 5.71 -6.32 2.35
N THR A 47 4.79 -7.26 2.54
CA THR A 47 3.51 -7.29 1.82
C THR A 47 2.51 -6.36 2.49
N ILE A 48 1.45 -5.99 1.75
CA ILE A 48 0.35 -5.17 2.29
C ILE A 48 -0.27 -5.86 3.52
N GLY A 49 -0.50 -7.17 3.44
CA GLY A 49 -1.08 -7.96 4.52
C GLY A 49 -0.20 -7.98 5.77
N THR A 50 1.11 -8.13 5.60
CA THR A 50 2.06 -8.09 6.73
C THR A 50 2.11 -6.70 7.36
N ALA A 51 2.16 -5.64 6.56
CA ALA A 51 2.12 -4.26 7.06
C ALA A 51 0.83 -3.99 7.86
N CYS A 52 -0.32 -4.45 7.35
CA CYS A 52 -1.59 -4.32 8.06
C CYS A 52 -1.61 -5.10 9.38
N LYS A 53 -1.11 -6.34 9.40
CA LYS A 53 -1.04 -7.17 10.62
C LYS A 53 -0.16 -6.54 11.70
N LEU A 54 1.01 -6.03 11.33
CA LEU A 54 1.95 -5.41 12.28
C LEU A 54 1.40 -4.16 12.96
N HIS A 55 0.46 -3.49 12.30
CA HIS A 55 -0.04 -2.18 12.69
C HIS A 55 -1.54 -2.15 12.97
N LEU A 56 -2.18 -3.32 13.05
CA LEU A 56 -3.61 -3.47 13.33
C LEU A 56 -4.50 -2.65 12.37
N ILE A 57 -4.09 -2.56 11.10
CA ILE A 57 -4.85 -1.90 10.04
C ILE A 57 -5.80 -2.92 9.42
N ASP A 58 -7.03 -2.49 9.16
CA ASP A 58 -8.02 -3.30 8.44
C ASP A 58 -7.58 -3.52 6.98
N LEU A 59 -7.11 -4.74 6.71
CA LEU A 59 -6.64 -5.15 5.40
C LEU A 59 -7.76 -5.11 4.35
N GLU A 60 -8.97 -5.53 4.69
CA GLU A 60 -10.08 -5.59 3.73
C GLU A 60 -10.50 -4.19 3.31
N LYS A 61 -10.59 -3.27 4.27
CA LYS A 61 -10.85 -1.85 4.01
C LYS A 61 -9.77 -1.23 3.11
N LEU A 62 -8.50 -1.44 3.45
CA LEU A 62 -7.38 -0.93 2.66
C LEU A 62 -7.42 -1.47 1.22
N LEU A 63 -7.59 -2.79 1.05
CA LEU A 63 -7.66 -3.40 -0.27
C LEU A 63 -8.84 -2.88 -1.08
N ARG A 64 -9.99 -2.61 -0.45
CA ARG A 64 -11.13 -2.00 -1.13
C ARG A 64 -10.78 -0.62 -1.68
N GLU A 65 -10.22 0.25 -0.86
CA GLU A 65 -9.85 1.62 -1.28
C GLU A 65 -8.77 1.60 -2.37
N LEU A 66 -7.74 0.77 -2.23
CA LEU A 66 -6.70 0.58 -3.26
C LEU A 66 -7.31 0.15 -4.59
N ASN A 67 -8.20 -0.85 -4.57
CA ASN A 67 -8.84 -1.35 -5.78
C ASN A 67 -9.84 -0.35 -6.38
N GLU A 68 -10.49 0.50 -5.58
CA GLU A 68 -11.33 1.58 -6.10
C GLU A 68 -10.51 2.63 -6.85
N VAL A 69 -9.36 3.04 -6.32
CA VAL A 69 -8.47 3.98 -7.00
C VAL A 69 -7.94 3.40 -8.31
N VAL A 70 -7.45 2.15 -8.28
CA VAL A 70 -6.95 1.45 -9.48
C VAL A 70 -8.03 1.27 -10.56
N LYS A 71 -9.30 1.09 -10.16
CA LYS A 71 -10.43 1.00 -11.12
C LYS A 71 -10.81 2.34 -11.73
N LYS A 72 -10.72 3.45 -10.98
CA LYS A 72 -11.10 4.78 -11.46
C LYS A 72 -10.15 5.34 -12.53
N GLN A 73 -8.94 4.81 -12.62
CA GLN A 73 -7.93 5.22 -13.59
C GLN A 73 -7.89 4.36 -14.86
N LYS A 74 -8.88 3.46 -15.03
CA LYS A 74 -9.00 2.56 -16.18
C LYS A 74 -10.08 3.04 -17.12
#